data_AF-A0A0B1RSV7-F1
#
_entry.id   AF-A0A0B1RSV7-F1
#
_cell.length_a   1.000
_cell.length_b   1.000
_cell.length_c   1.000
_cell.angle_alpha   90.00
_cell.angle_beta   90.00
_cell.angle_gamma   90.00
#
_symmetry.space_group_name_H-M   'P 1'
#
loop_
_entity.id
_entity.type
_entity.pdbx_description
1 polymer ?
#
loop_
_entity_poly.entity_id
_entity_poly.type
_entity_poly.pdbx_seq_one_letter_code
_entity_poly.pdbx_strand_id
1 'polypeptide(L)'
;MSISEIINGKDEGFPGLVPLIRQYLDSADVDVDTRCTISQYLNFISKRATGEIWTLAHWIRQFVDKHPAYKHDSEVPDETIYDLLVKMDAISSGKQHCEKLLGCYRSKTDHLIPSAVRRAEESFVMSKQKRNA
;
A
#
# COMPACT_ATOMS: atom_id res chain seq x y z
N MET A 1 18.95 -4.87 16.66
CA MET A 1 18.23 -5.27 15.44
C MET A 1 16.78 -4.78 15.51
N SER A 2 16.52 -3.62 14.92
CA SER A 2 15.20 -3.01 14.79
C SER A 2 14.48 -3.51 13.52
N ILE A 3 13.18 -3.24 13.41
CA ILE A 3 12.42 -3.51 12.18
C ILE A 3 13.01 -2.75 10.98
N SER A 4 13.46 -1.52 11.18
CA SER A 4 14.14 -0.75 10.13
C SER A 4 15.42 -1.46 9.67
N GLU A 5 16.24 -1.96 10.59
CA GLU A 5 17.48 -2.67 10.24
C GLU A 5 17.21 -3.98 9.48
N ILE A 6 16.13 -4.70 9.82
CA ILE A 6 15.73 -5.93 9.11
C ILE A 6 15.27 -5.62 7.68
N ILE A 7 14.50 -4.55 7.50
CA ILE A 7 13.87 -4.21 6.22
C ILE A 7 14.83 -3.44 5.31
N ASN A 8 15.54 -2.45 5.86
CA ASN A 8 16.38 -1.51 5.11
C ASN A 8 17.87 -1.85 5.15
N GLY A 9 18.29 -2.73 6.06
CA GLY A 9 19.69 -3.08 6.28
C GLY A 9 20.33 -2.27 7.42
N LYS A 10 21.59 -2.62 7.71
CA LYS A 10 22.46 -1.90 8.64
C LYS A 10 23.88 -1.84 8.05
N ASP A 11 24.65 -0.83 8.42
CA ASP A 11 25.99 -0.59 7.86
C ASP A 11 26.99 -1.73 8.12
N GLU A 12 26.75 -2.54 9.15
CA GLU A 12 27.59 -3.69 9.55
C GLU A 12 27.34 -4.98 8.74
N GLY A 13 27.13 -4.86 7.43
CA GLY A 13 27.11 -6.02 6.52
C GLY A 13 25.80 -6.81 6.44
N PHE A 14 24.70 -6.30 6.98
CA PHE A 14 23.37 -6.87 6.71
C PHE A 14 22.63 -5.99 5.68
N PRO A 15 22.43 -6.46 4.44
CA PRO A 15 21.88 -5.64 3.37
C PRO A 15 20.41 -5.27 3.56
N GLY A 16 19.61 -6.06 4.28
CA GLY A 16 18.17 -5.83 4.45
C GLY A 16 17.30 -6.40 3.34
N LEU A 17 16.03 -6.65 3.65
CA LEU A 17 15.09 -7.27 2.71
C LEU A 17 14.81 -6.40 1.48
N VAL A 18 14.59 -5.09 1.65
CA VAL A 18 14.30 -4.18 0.54
C VAL A 18 15.47 -4.08 -0.44
N PRO A 19 16.73 -3.88 0.00
CA PRO A 19 17.87 -3.87 -0.91
C PRO A 19 18.09 -5.19 -1.64
N LEU A 20 17.88 -6.34 -0.97
CA LEU A 20 17.95 -7.66 -1.63
C LEU A 20 16.91 -7.83 -2.73
N ILE A 21 15.65 -7.41 -2.48
CA ILE A 21 14.60 -7.47 -3.49
C ILE A 21 14.92 -6.54 -4.66
N ARG A 22 15.45 -5.33 -4.39
CA ARG A 22 15.88 -4.41 -5.47
C ARG A 22 16.98 -5.01 -6.33
N GLN A 23 17.99 -5.63 -5.72
CA GLN A 23 19.06 -6.33 -6.44
C GLN A 23 18.52 -7.48 -7.30
N TYR A 24 17.53 -8.22 -6.81
CA TYR A 24 16.85 -9.24 -7.61
C TYR A 24 16.14 -8.64 -8.82
N LEU A 25 15.40 -7.53 -8.63
CA LEU A 25 14.71 -6.83 -9.72
C LEU A 25 15.67 -6.22 -10.75
N ASP A 26 16.92 -5.94 -10.38
CA ASP A 26 17.94 -5.44 -11.31
C ASP A 26 18.46 -6.51 -12.29
N SER A 27 18.37 -7.79 -11.90
CA SER A 27 18.79 -8.92 -12.74
C SER A 27 17.62 -9.67 -13.37
N ALA A 28 16.40 -9.45 -12.88
CA ALA A 28 15.18 -9.98 -13.48
C ALA A 28 14.78 -9.16 -14.72
N ASP A 29 14.33 -9.85 -15.78
CA ASP A 29 13.79 -9.21 -16.99
C ASP A 29 12.37 -8.67 -16.71
N VAL A 30 12.30 -7.50 -16.07
CA VAL A 30 11.06 -6.82 -15.66
C VAL A 30 10.98 -5.48 -16.38
N ASP A 31 9.82 -5.18 -16.97
CA ASP A 31 9.60 -3.90 -17.65
C ASP A 31 9.67 -2.70 -16.68
N VAL A 32 9.95 -1.53 -17.24
CA VAL A 32 10.17 -0.30 -16.46
C VAL A 32 8.96 0.10 -15.62
N ASP A 33 7.73 -0.06 -16.14
CA ASP A 33 6.52 0.34 -15.43
C ASP A 33 6.24 -0.58 -14.24
N THR A 34 6.41 -1.89 -14.42
CA THR A 34 6.33 -2.87 -13.32
C THR A 34 7.40 -2.60 -12.27
N ARG A 35 8.66 -2.35 -12.69
CA ARG A 35 9.75 -2.01 -11.76
C ARG A 35 9.49 -0.72 -10.99
N CYS A 36 8.96 0.32 -11.63
CA CYS A 36 8.54 1.55 -10.97
C CYS A 36 7.43 1.30 -9.93
N THR A 37 6.45 0.45 -10.26
CA THR A 37 5.33 0.12 -9.36
C THR A 37 5.81 -0.66 -8.14
N ILE A 38 6.64 -1.70 -8.34
CA ILE A 38 7.22 -2.47 -7.24
C ILE A 38 8.10 -1.58 -6.37
N SER A 39 8.89 -0.69 -6.97
CA SER A 39 9.73 0.26 -6.23
C SER A 39 8.91 1.17 -5.31
N GLN A 40 7.71 1.58 -5.72
CA GLN A 40 6.80 2.36 -4.86
C GLN A 40 6.31 1.54 -3.67
N TYR A 41 5.93 0.27 -3.86
CA TYR A 41 5.55 -0.62 -2.75
C TYR A 41 6.71 -0.85 -1.78
N LEU A 42 7.91 -1.11 -2.29
CA LEU A 42 9.10 -1.29 -1.46
C LEU A 42 9.44 -0.02 -0.68
N ASN A 43 9.28 1.16 -1.28
CA ASN A 43 9.46 2.44 -0.60
C ASN A 43 8.45 2.61 0.54
N PHE A 44 7.19 2.26 0.32
CA PHE A 44 6.17 2.33 1.36
C PHE A 44 6.48 1.41 2.54
N ILE A 45 6.88 0.16 2.26
CA ILE A 45 7.30 -0.79 3.29
C ILE A 45 8.53 -0.28 4.05
N SER A 46 9.54 0.22 3.33
CA SER A 46 10.75 0.82 3.88
C SER A 46 10.44 1.96 4.85
N LYS A 47 9.59 2.92 4.42
CA LYS A 47 9.18 4.07 5.23
C LYS A 47 8.33 3.70 6.45
N ARG A 48 7.52 2.64 6.34
CA ARG A 48 6.80 2.10 7.50
C ARG A 48 7.74 1.44 8.50
N ALA A 49 8.80 0.80 8.02
CA ALA A 49 9.83 0.19 8.88
C ALA A 49 10.70 1.23 9.59
N THR A 50 10.99 2.38 8.96
CA THR A 50 11.70 3.50 9.60
C THR A 50 10.83 4.27 10.60
N GLY A 51 9.50 4.14 10.50
CA GLY A 51 8.53 4.89 11.31
C GLY A 51 8.12 6.25 10.71
N GLU A 52 8.60 6.59 9.51
CA GLU A 52 8.14 7.79 8.77
C GLU A 52 6.65 7.70 8.43
N ILE A 53 6.17 6.49 8.08
CA ILE A 53 4.77 6.19 7.85
C ILE A 53 4.24 5.34 9.00
N TRP A 54 3.07 5.73 9.53
CA TRP A 54 2.45 5.02 10.63
C TRP A 54 1.94 3.64 10.22
N THR A 55 1.99 2.71 11.17
CA THR A 55 1.22 1.48 11.07
C THR A 55 -0.25 1.80 11.32
N LEU A 56 -1.15 0.96 10.79
CA LEU A 56 -2.58 1.09 11.07
C LEU A 56 -2.85 1.03 12.59
N ALA A 57 -2.17 0.15 13.31
CA ALA A 57 -2.31 0.03 14.75
C ALA A 57 -1.86 1.30 15.50
N HIS A 58 -0.75 1.93 15.09
CA HIS A 58 -0.33 3.20 15.68
C HIS A 58 -1.33 4.33 15.36
N TRP A 59 -1.81 4.37 14.11
CA TRP A 59 -2.81 5.35 13.68
C TRP A 59 -4.14 5.22 14.43
N ILE A 60 -4.67 4.00 14.59
CA ILE A 60 -5.90 3.74 15.37
C ILE A 60 -5.72 4.20 16.81
N ARG A 61 -4.62 3.84 17.47
CA ARG A 61 -4.36 4.28 18.85
C ARG A 61 -4.29 5.79 18.96
N GLN A 62 -3.60 6.46 18.03
CA GLN A 62 -3.53 7.92 17.97
C GLN A 62 -4.88 8.58 17.68
N PHE A 63 -5.75 7.92 16.91
CA PHE A 63 -7.11 8.39 16.65
C PHE A 63 -7.95 8.33 17.93
N VAL A 64 -7.97 7.16 18.59
CA VAL A 64 -8.72 6.95 19.84
C VAL A 64 -8.22 7.87 20.96
N ASP A 65 -6.89 7.96 21.15
CA ASP A 65 -6.27 8.79 22.18
C ASP A 65 -6.61 10.28 22.07
N LYS A 66 -6.89 10.77 20.85
CA LYS A 66 -7.25 12.17 20.57
C LYS A 66 -8.75 12.41 20.48
N HIS A 67 -9.55 11.36 20.60
CA HIS A 67 -10.99 11.47 20.43
C HIS A 67 -11.63 12.13 21.68
N PRO A 68 -12.49 13.15 21.54
CA PRO A 68 -13.03 13.89 22.67
C PRO A 68 -13.88 13.03 23.62
N ALA A 69 -14.51 11.97 23.11
CA ALA A 69 -15.30 11.05 23.94
C ALA A 69 -14.42 10.05 24.73
N TYR A 70 -13.15 9.88 24.36
CA TYR A 70 -12.25 8.92 25.03
C TYR A 70 -11.72 9.50 26.34
N LYS A 71 -11.88 8.75 27.43
CA LYS A 71 -11.55 9.21 28.80
C LYS A 71 -10.20 8.72 29.30
N HIS A 72 -9.40 8.11 28.43
CA HIS A 72 -8.13 7.46 28.79
C HIS A 72 -8.26 6.37 29.88
N ASP A 73 -9.43 5.76 29.97
CA ASP A 73 -9.77 4.65 30.86
C ASP A 73 -9.60 3.27 30.19
N SER A 74 -9.01 3.24 28.98
CA SER A 74 -8.86 2.05 28.13
C SER A 74 -10.18 1.44 27.63
N GLU A 75 -11.31 2.10 27.87
CA GLU A 75 -12.59 1.77 27.24
C GLU A 75 -12.82 2.69 26.05
N VAL A 76 -13.15 2.12 24.89
CA VAL A 76 -13.39 2.90 23.66
C VAL A 76 -14.90 3.07 23.49
N PRO A 77 -15.46 4.28 23.64
CA PRO A 77 -16.89 4.52 23.48
C PRO A 77 -17.37 4.24 22.06
N ASP A 78 -18.63 3.84 21.90
CA ASP A 78 -19.26 3.56 20.61
C ASP A 78 -19.16 4.73 19.63
N GLU A 79 -19.25 5.98 20.12
CA GLU A 79 -19.08 7.20 19.31
C GLU A 79 -17.68 7.27 18.69
N THR A 80 -16.63 7.00 19.47
CA THR A 80 -15.24 6.94 18.99
C THR A 80 -15.06 5.85 17.93
N ILE A 81 -15.71 4.69 18.12
CA ILE A 81 -15.66 3.57 17.18
C ILE A 81 -16.36 3.96 15.87
N TYR A 82 -17.54 4.57 15.94
CA TYR A 82 -18.28 5.03 14.78
C TYR A 82 -17.45 6.01 13.95
N ASP A 83 -16.90 7.04 14.59
CA ASP A 83 -16.08 8.06 13.93
C ASP A 83 -14.81 7.46 13.32
N LEU A 84 -14.18 6.50 14.00
CA LEU A 84 -13.04 5.75 13.48
C LEU A 84 -13.41 5.00 12.19
N LEU A 85 -14.53 4.26 12.18
CA LEU A 85 -14.97 3.48 11.03
C LEU A 85 -15.36 4.37 9.84
N VAL A 86 -16.07 5.47 10.08
CA VAL A 86 -16.39 6.47 9.06
C VAL A 86 -15.10 7.04 8.46
N LYS A 87 -14.10 7.34 9.29
CA LYS A 87 -12.81 7.83 8.81
C LYS A 87 -12.08 6.79 7.97
N MET A 88 -12.10 5.52 8.40
CA MET A 88 -11.48 4.41 7.66
C MET A 88 -12.17 4.18 6.30
N ASP A 89 -13.49 4.26 6.22
CA ASP A 89 -14.25 4.16 4.95
C ASP A 89 -13.90 5.31 4.00
N ALA A 90 -13.82 6.55 4.51
CA ALA A 90 -13.43 7.69 3.69
C ALA A 90 -12.00 7.55 3.13
N ILE A 91 -11.08 6.95 3.90
CA ILE A 91 -9.71 6.68 3.46
C ILE A 91 -9.67 5.55 2.43
N SER A 92 -10.35 4.42 2.69
CA SER A 92 -10.33 3.26 1.81
C SER A 92 -11.00 3.52 0.46
N SER A 93 -12.07 4.32 0.45
CA SER A 93 -12.78 4.73 -0.76
C SER A 93 -12.08 5.86 -1.54
N GLY A 94 -10.96 6.41 -1.02
CA GLY A 94 -10.22 7.50 -1.65
C GLY A 94 -10.89 8.87 -1.56
N LYS A 95 -12.02 9.01 -0.84
CA LYS A 95 -12.67 10.30 -0.56
C LYS A 95 -11.79 11.22 0.28
N GLN A 96 -10.95 10.63 1.14
CA GLN A 96 -10.00 11.35 1.97
C GLN A 96 -8.62 10.71 1.91
N HIS A 97 -7.59 11.52 1.64
CA HIS A 97 -6.20 11.07 1.74
C HIS A 97 -5.67 11.19 3.18
N CYS A 98 -4.86 10.22 3.61
CA CYS A 98 -4.19 10.22 4.91
C CYS A 98 -2.69 10.01 4.75
N GLU A 99 -1.93 11.11 4.69
CA GLU A 99 -0.47 11.08 4.49
C GLU A 99 0.26 10.31 5.60
N LYS A 100 -0.24 10.33 6.85
CA LYS A 100 0.39 9.61 7.94
C LYS A 100 0.30 8.09 7.80
N LEU A 101 -0.78 7.58 7.19
CA LEU A 101 -1.03 6.15 7.05
C LEU A 101 -0.55 5.59 5.70
N LEU A 102 -0.72 6.40 4.66
CA LEU A 102 -0.45 6.05 3.27
C LEU A 102 0.87 6.66 2.79
N GLY A 103 1.29 7.82 3.29
CA GLY A 103 2.37 8.58 2.69
C GLY A 103 1.96 9.21 1.36
N CYS A 104 2.88 9.93 0.73
CA CYS A 104 2.67 10.46 -0.62
C CYS A 104 3.03 9.39 -1.66
N TYR A 105 2.08 8.52 -2.00
CA TYR A 105 2.20 7.65 -3.16
C TYR A 105 0.96 7.74 -4.05
N ARG A 106 1.20 7.62 -5.35
CA ARG A 106 0.16 7.54 -6.37
C ARG A 106 0.35 6.21 -7.08
N SER A 107 -0.38 5.19 -6.63
CA SER A 107 -0.34 3.87 -7.26
C SER A 107 -0.75 4.01 -8.73
N LYS A 108 0.08 3.48 -9.65
CA LYS A 108 -0.33 3.30 -11.05
C LYS A 108 -1.31 2.11 -11.21
N THR A 109 -1.41 1.25 -10.20
CA THR A 109 -2.30 0.10 -10.19
C THR A 109 -3.74 0.59 -10.04
N ASP A 110 -4.50 0.40 -11.12
CA ASP A 110 -5.95 0.59 -11.17
C ASP A 110 -6.61 -0.79 -11.26
N HIS A 111 -7.74 -0.98 -10.59
CA HIS A 111 -8.54 -2.21 -10.69
C HIS A 111 -9.31 -2.29 -12.01
N LEU A 112 -9.37 -1.19 -12.77
CA LEU A 112 -9.96 -1.15 -14.10
C LEU A 112 -9.06 -1.83 -15.12
N ILE A 113 -9.60 -2.82 -15.83
CA ILE A 113 -8.94 -3.39 -17.01
C ILE A 113 -8.78 -2.26 -18.04
N PRO A 114 -7.54 -1.92 -18.47
CA PRO A 114 -7.33 -0.88 -19.45
C PRO A 114 -8.15 -1.14 -20.71
N SER A 115 -8.73 -0.09 -21.30
CA SER A 115 -9.58 -0.22 -22.50
C SER A 115 -8.86 -0.88 -23.68
N ALA A 116 -7.53 -0.82 -23.73
CA ALA A 116 -6.71 -1.55 -24.68
C ALA A 116 -6.76 -3.07 -24.45
N VAL A 117 -6.65 -3.52 -23.19
CA VAL A 117 -6.72 -4.94 -22.82
C VAL A 117 -8.12 -5.48 -23.07
N ARG A 118 -9.17 -4.74 -22.66
CA ARG A 118 -10.57 -5.14 -22.91
C ARG A 118 -10.86 -5.31 -24.40
N ARG A 119 -10.42 -4.35 -25.24
CA ARG A 119 -10.58 -4.43 -26.70
C ARG A 119 -9.80 -5.60 -27.32
N ALA A 120 -8.62 -5.91 -26.80
CA ALA A 120 -7.82 -7.04 -27.25
C ALA A 120 -8.51 -8.37 -26.92
N GLU A 121 -9.06 -8.51 -25.70
CA GLU A 121 -9.83 -9.67 -25.28
C GLU A 121 -11.11 -9.84 -26.12
N GLU A 122 -11.89 -8.77 -26.31
CA GLU A 122 -13.08 -8.75 -27.17
C GLU A 122 -12.74 -9.20 -28.60
N SER A 123 -11.67 -8.63 -29.19
CA SER A 123 -11.20 -8.98 -30.54
C SER A 123 -10.75 -10.45 -30.63
N PHE A 124 -10.08 -10.95 -29.59
CA PHE A 124 -9.60 -12.33 -29.53
C PHE A 124 -10.78 -13.32 -29.46
N VAL A 125 -11.78 -13.05 -28.62
CA VAL A 125 -13.01 -13.85 -28.50
C VAL A 125 -13.77 -13.88 -29.83
N MET A 126 -13.99 -12.73 -30.46
CA MET A 126 -14.68 -12.67 -31.76
C MET A 126 -13.93 -13.43 -32.86
N SER A 127 -12.60 -13.38 -32.86
CA SER A 127 -11.77 -14.14 -33.81
C SER A 127 -11.83 -15.65 -33.61
N LYS A 128 -12.08 -16.11 -32.38
CA LYS A 128 -12.25 -17.54 -32.05
C LYS A 128 -13.63 -18.03 -32.48
N GLN A 129 -14.68 -17.24 -32.28
CA GLN A 129 -16.04 -17.57 -32.74
C GLN A 129 -16.11 -17.70 -34.27
N LYS A 130 -15.47 -16.81 -35.02
CA LYS A 130 -15.39 -16.90 -36.50
C LYS A 130 -14.63 -18.11 -37.03
N ARG A 131 -13.77 -18.74 -36.22
CA ARG A 131 -12.99 -19.92 -36.62
C ARG A 131 -13.70 -21.25 -36.32
N ASN A 132 -14.78 -21.21 -35.53
CA ASN A 132 -15.56 -22.38 -35.12
C ASN A 132 -16.95 -22.43 -35.80
N ALA A 133 -17.21 -21.54 -36.77
CA ALA A 133 -18.40 -21.50 -37.61
C ALA A 133 -17.99 -21.74 -39.06
#